data_AF-A0A7V3T762-F1
#
_entry.id   AF-A0A7V3T762-F1
#
_cell.length_a   1.000
_cell.length_b   1.000
_cell.length_c   1.000
_cell.angle_alpha   90.00
_cell.angle_beta   90.00
_cell.angle_gamma   90.00
#
_symmetry.space_group_name_H-M   'P 1'
#
loop_
_entity.id
_entity.type
_entity.pdbx_description
1 polymer ?
#
loop_
_entity_poly.entity_id
_entity_poly.type
_entity_poly.pdbx_seq_one_letter_code
_entity_poly.pdbx_strand_id
1 'polypeptide(L)'
;MNRFKLSYLAVVVALCDGAVPAKPAPNPFFALCMDTHDARKRSLAEQAQLLKELGYDGAGHVGLDNLQQRIQTLDAVGLRLFHVYVWLNLKPDAPQPYDPRLRQLLPQLQGRNVLLG
;
A
#
# COMPACT_ATOMS: atom_id res chain seq x y z
N MET A 1 8.28 -40.14 -57.39
CA MET A 1 6.81 -40.19 -57.19
C MET A 1 6.57 -40.90 -55.86
N ASN A 2 5.67 -40.38 -55.01
CA ASN A 2 5.35 -40.76 -53.60
C ASN A 2 6.40 -40.33 -52.56
N ARG A 3 6.25 -39.24 -51.77
CA ARG A 3 5.20 -38.84 -50.79
C ARG A 3 5.01 -39.85 -49.66
N PHE A 4 5.27 -39.43 -48.40
CA PHE A 4 4.47 -39.53 -47.16
C PHE A 4 5.41 -39.35 -45.93
N LYS A 5 5.40 -38.18 -45.25
CA LYS A 5 4.69 -37.87 -43.97
C LYS A 5 5.36 -38.54 -42.75
N LEU A 6 5.54 -37.96 -41.55
CA LEU A 6 4.81 -36.90 -40.83
C LEU A 6 5.67 -36.49 -39.61
N SER A 7 6.01 -35.21 -39.46
CA SER A 7 6.65 -34.67 -38.25
C SER A 7 5.57 -34.29 -37.23
N TYR A 8 5.60 -34.92 -36.05
CA TYR A 8 4.73 -34.58 -34.92
C TYR A 8 5.25 -33.29 -34.25
N LEU A 9 4.49 -32.19 -34.38
CA LEU A 9 4.68 -30.99 -33.57
C LEU A 9 3.75 -31.09 -32.36
N ALA A 10 4.30 -31.37 -31.18
CA ALA A 10 3.56 -31.33 -29.92
C ALA A 10 3.35 -29.86 -29.51
N VAL A 11 2.09 -29.41 -29.55
CA VAL A 11 1.69 -28.11 -28.99
C VAL A 11 1.49 -28.30 -27.49
N VAL A 12 2.40 -27.75 -26.69
CA VAL A 12 2.23 -27.62 -25.24
C VAL A 12 1.29 -26.44 -24.99
N VAL A 13 0.06 -26.72 -24.56
CA VAL A 13 -0.88 -25.68 -24.10
C VAL A 13 -0.42 -25.24 -22.71
N ALA A 14 0.23 -24.08 -22.66
CA ALA A 14 0.52 -23.39 -21.40
C ALA A 14 -0.82 -22.90 -20.82
N LEU A 15 -1.27 -23.55 -19.75
CA LEU A 15 -2.32 -23.03 -18.88
C LEU A 15 -1.75 -21.81 -18.15
N CYS A 16 -1.92 -20.63 -18.75
CA CYS A 16 -1.74 -19.38 -18.05
C CYS A 16 -2.83 -19.31 -16.98
N ASP A 17 -2.45 -19.59 -15.74
CA ASP A 17 -3.28 -19.39 -14.55
C ASP A 17 -3.44 -17.88 -14.36
N GLY A 18 -4.41 -17.31 -15.08
CA GLY A 18 -4.76 -15.90 -14.99
C GLY A 18 -5.43 -15.68 -13.65
N ALA A 19 -4.64 -15.40 -12.61
CA ALA A 19 -5.14 -14.96 -11.32
C ALA A 19 -6.07 -13.76 -11.53
N VAL A 20 -7.37 -14.00 -11.45
CA VAL A 20 -8.36 -12.93 -11.51
C VAL A 20 -8.12 -12.07 -10.27
N PRO A 21 -7.84 -10.76 -10.42
CA PRO A 21 -7.66 -9.91 -9.26
C PRO A 21 -8.92 -9.99 -8.42
N ALA A 22 -8.77 -10.45 -7.18
CA ALA A 22 -9.88 -10.55 -6.24
C ALA A 22 -10.54 -9.17 -6.14
N LYS A 23 -11.86 -9.12 -6.33
CA LYS A 23 -12.63 -7.90 -6.12
C LYS A 23 -12.36 -7.41 -4.69
N PRO A 24 -12.07 -6.11 -4.47
CA PRO A 24 -11.83 -5.60 -3.13
C PRO A 24 -12.97 -6.01 -2.21
N ALA A 25 -12.62 -6.58 -1.06
CA ALA A 25 -13.61 -6.95 -0.04
C ALA A 25 -14.44 -5.70 0.31
N PRO A 26 -15.74 -5.84 0.60
CA PRO A 26 -16.60 -4.70 0.92
C PRO A 26 -16.09 -3.89 2.13
N ASN A 27 -15.27 -4.51 2.98
CA ASN A 27 -14.61 -3.90 4.11
C ASN A 27 -13.10 -4.16 4.00
N PRO A 28 -12.29 -3.22 3.50
CA PRO A 28 -10.85 -3.42 3.40
C PRO A 28 -10.23 -3.58 4.78
N PHE A 29 -9.37 -4.59 4.95
CA PHE A 29 -8.69 -4.89 6.20
C PHE A 29 -7.26 -4.32 6.14
N PHE A 30 -6.98 -3.31 6.96
CA PHE A 30 -5.71 -2.59 6.96
C PHE A 30 -5.06 -2.58 8.34
N ALA A 31 -3.73 -2.52 8.37
CA ALA A 31 -2.98 -2.43 9.62
C ALA A 31 -3.01 -0.99 10.15
N LEU A 32 -3.60 -0.81 11.33
CA LEU A 32 -3.51 0.46 12.05
C LEU A 32 -2.06 0.67 12.50
N CYS A 33 -1.48 1.81 12.16
CA CYS A 33 -0.14 2.19 12.62
C CYS A 33 -0.24 3.04 13.88
N MET A 34 0.40 2.59 14.96
CA MET A 34 0.57 3.35 16.21
C MET A 34 2.07 3.51 16.56
N ASP A 35 2.94 3.49 15.54
CA ASP A 35 4.41 3.54 15.66
C ASP A 35 5.02 2.39 16.50
N THR A 36 4.23 1.36 16.80
CA THR A 36 4.67 0.14 17.48
C THR A 36 5.36 -0.77 16.48
N HIS A 37 6.69 -0.85 16.57
CA HIS A 37 7.50 -1.72 15.73
C HIS A 37 7.71 -3.09 16.36
N ASP A 38 7.76 -4.12 15.52
CA ASP A 38 8.25 -5.42 15.94
C ASP A 38 9.74 -5.37 16.33
N ALA A 39 10.23 -6.45 16.94
CA ALA A 39 11.62 -6.55 17.40
C ALA A 39 12.67 -6.38 16.29
N ARG A 40 12.31 -6.58 15.01
CA ARG A 40 13.23 -6.45 13.87
C ARG A 40 13.36 -5.00 13.37
N LYS A 41 12.54 -4.06 13.87
CA LYS A 41 12.57 -2.65 13.46
C LYS A 41 12.59 -2.48 11.94
N ARG A 42 11.71 -3.21 11.27
CA ARG A 42 11.60 -3.25 9.81
C ARG A 42 11.45 -1.85 9.21
N SER A 43 12.11 -1.62 8.08
CA SER A 43 11.89 -0.46 7.22
C SER A 43 10.46 -0.42 6.67
N LEU A 44 10.00 0.73 6.15
CA LEU A 44 8.67 0.87 5.56
C LEU A 44 8.44 -0.07 4.36
N ALA A 45 9.49 -0.35 3.58
CA ALA A 45 9.42 -1.29 2.47
C ALA A 45 9.22 -2.73 2.95
N GLU A 46 9.96 -3.16 3.98
CA GLU A 46 9.80 -4.49 4.58
C GLU A 46 8.45 -4.64 5.27
N GLN A 47 7.93 -3.57 5.89
CA GLN A 47 6.57 -3.55 6.45
C GLN A 47 5.52 -3.72 5.36
N ALA A 48 5.64 -2.98 4.24
CA ALA A 48 4.70 -3.09 3.12
C ALA A 48 4.70 -4.52 2.53
N GLN A 49 5.89 -5.12 2.36
CA GLN A 49 6.02 -6.49 1.87
C GLN A 49 5.37 -7.50 2.84
N LEU A 50 5.62 -7.36 4.14
CA LEU A 50 4.99 -8.20 5.17
C LEU A 50 3.46 -8.10 5.14
N LEU A 51 2.92 -6.88 5.05
CA LEU A 51 1.47 -6.68 4.98
C LEU A 51 0.85 -7.31 3.74
N LYS A 52 1.55 -7.24 2.60
CA LYS A 52 1.14 -7.90 1.36
C LYS A 52 1.08 -9.42 1.53
N GLU A 53 2.10 -10.01 2.13
CA GLU A 53 2.16 -11.46 2.40
C GLU A 53 1.07 -11.93 3.36
N LEU A 54 0.70 -11.09 4.34
CA LEU A 54 -0.35 -11.37 5.31
C LEU A 54 -1.78 -11.12 4.78
N GLY A 55 -1.92 -10.61 3.55
CA GLY A 55 -3.23 -10.38 2.92
C GLY A 55 -3.96 -9.12 3.40
N TYR A 56 -3.24 -8.14 3.94
CA TYR A 56 -3.83 -6.82 4.23
C TYR A 56 -4.03 -6.02 2.94
N ASP A 57 -5.03 -5.14 2.95
CA ASP A 57 -5.30 -4.19 1.87
C ASP A 57 -4.42 -2.93 1.95
N GLY A 58 -3.76 -2.72 3.09
CA GLY A 58 -2.93 -1.55 3.31
C GLY A 58 -2.63 -1.24 4.77
N ALA A 59 -2.34 0.03 5.04
CA ALA A 59 -1.99 0.48 6.38
C ALA A 59 -2.36 1.94 6.66
N GLY A 60 -2.28 2.32 7.93
CA GLY A 60 -2.22 3.71 8.37
C GLY A 60 -0.77 4.23 8.52
N HIS A 61 -0.64 5.50 8.91
CA HIS A 61 0.62 6.18 9.20
C HIS A 61 0.45 7.16 10.37
N VAL A 62 1.48 7.34 11.19
CA VAL A 62 1.47 8.28 12.32
C VAL A 62 2.29 9.51 11.95
N GLY A 63 1.69 10.70 12.09
CA GLY A 63 2.38 11.96 11.84
C GLY A 63 2.72 12.20 10.37
N LEU A 64 3.61 13.15 10.11
CA LEU A 64 4.00 13.57 8.75
C LEU A 64 5.40 13.07 8.34
N ASP A 65 6.19 12.61 9.30
CA ASP A 65 7.54 12.15 9.01
C ASP A 65 7.48 10.87 8.17
N ASN A 66 8.29 10.82 7.11
CA ASN A 66 8.34 9.72 6.15
C ASN A 66 7.00 9.39 5.45
N LEU A 67 5.99 10.28 5.50
CA LEU A 67 4.68 10.03 4.88
C LEU A 67 4.82 9.75 3.38
N GLN A 68 5.65 10.50 2.67
CA GLN A 68 5.90 10.29 1.25
C GLN A 68 6.53 8.91 0.97
N GLN A 69 7.51 8.51 1.79
CA GLN A 69 8.14 7.19 1.68
C GLN A 69 7.14 6.07 2.00
N ARG A 70 6.25 6.27 2.98
CA ARG A 70 5.17 5.33 3.29
C ARG A 70 4.24 5.14 2.10
N ILE A 71 3.81 6.23 1.46
CA ILE A 71 2.98 6.18 0.25
C ILE A 71 3.70 5.38 -0.85
N GLN A 72 4.95 5.72 -1.14
CA GLN A 72 5.75 5.06 -2.19
C GLN A 72 5.92 3.56 -1.96
N THR A 73 6.24 3.17 -0.71
CA THR A 73 6.47 1.76 -0.36
C THR A 73 5.20 0.92 -0.40
N LEU A 74 4.04 1.49 -0.03
CA LEU A 74 2.75 0.82 -0.19
C LEU A 74 2.35 0.70 -1.66
N ASP A 75 2.47 1.78 -2.43
CA ASP A 75 2.14 1.81 -3.86
C ASP A 75 2.96 0.76 -4.63
N ALA A 76 4.25 0.59 -4.29
CA ALA A 76 5.15 -0.36 -4.93
C ALA A 76 4.71 -1.83 -4.83
N VAL A 77 3.90 -2.19 -3.83
CA VAL A 77 3.37 -3.55 -3.62
C VAL A 77 1.85 -3.65 -3.80
N GLY A 78 1.23 -2.59 -4.34
CA GLY A 78 -0.21 -2.53 -4.58
C GLY A 78 -1.06 -2.43 -3.30
N LEU A 79 -0.50 -1.89 -2.23
CA LEU A 79 -1.21 -1.62 -0.97
C LEU A 79 -1.66 -0.17 -0.89
N ARG A 80 -2.71 0.10 -0.13
CA ARG A 80 -3.28 1.45 0.05
C ARG A 80 -2.86 2.09 1.37
N LEU A 81 -2.71 3.41 1.37
CA LEU A 81 -2.73 4.20 2.60
C LEU A 81 -4.19 4.49 2.97
N PHE A 82 -4.61 4.12 4.17
CA PHE A 82 -5.99 4.31 4.64
C PHE A 82 -6.14 5.48 5.62
N HIS A 83 -5.11 5.74 6.43
CA HIS A 83 -5.22 6.65 7.55
C HIS A 83 -3.91 7.38 7.81
N VAL A 84 -3.97 8.67 8.14
CA VAL A 84 -2.82 9.44 8.65
C VAL A 84 -3.26 10.18 9.91
N TYR A 85 -2.58 9.92 11.02
CA TYR A 85 -2.76 10.71 12.24
C TYR A 85 -2.06 12.06 12.13
N VAL A 86 -2.76 13.13 12.49
CA VAL A 86 -2.21 14.49 12.58
C VAL A 86 -2.31 15.00 14.01
N TRP A 87 -1.24 15.64 14.47
CA TRP A 87 -1.23 16.25 15.81
C TRP A 87 -1.80 17.65 15.75
N LEU A 88 -2.81 17.90 16.59
CA LEU A 88 -3.41 19.22 16.78
C LEU A 88 -3.06 19.74 18.17
N ASN A 89 -2.57 20.97 18.22
CA ASN A 89 -2.40 21.71 19.46
C ASN A 89 -3.68 22.52 19.72
N LEU A 90 -4.40 22.16 20.78
CA LEU A 90 -5.71 22.72 21.12
C LEU A 90 -5.63 23.88 22.12
N LYS A 91 -4.43 24.42 22.41
CA LYS A 91 -4.31 25.64 23.22
C LYS A 91 -4.98 26.81 22.48
N PRO A 92 -5.78 27.66 23.16
CA PRO A 92 -6.51 28.77 22.53
C PRO A 92 -5.64 29.74 21.72
N ASP A 93 -4.39 29.91 22.13
CA ASP A 93 -3.39 30.82 21.57
C ASP A 93 -2.18 30.07 20.99
N ALA A 94 -2.35 28.80 20.59
CA ALA A 94 -1.29 28.00 20.02
C ALA A 94 -0.65 28.73 18.82
N PRO A 95 0.65 29.10 18.86
CA PRO A 95 1.31 29.76 17.74
C PRO A 95 1.38 28.85 16.50
N GLN A 96 1.34 27.53 16.73
CA GLN A 96 1.32 26.50 15.70
C GLN A 96 0.28 25.43 16.08
N PRO A 97 -0.99 25.58 15.63
CA PRO A 97 -2.08 24.65 15.97
C PRO A 97 -1.92 23.28 15.29
N TYR A 98 -1.15 23.19 14.22
CA TYR A 98 -0.80 21.95 13.52
C TYR A 98 0.51 22.14 12.74
N ASP A 99 1.13 21.04 12.32
CA ASP A 99 2.36 21.08 11.53
C ASP A 99 2.13 21.75 10.15
N PRO A 100 2.84 22.85 9.82
CA PRO A 100 2.64 23.57 8.55
C PRO A 100 2.96 22.71 7.31
N ARG A 101 3.77 21.65 7.47
CA ARG A 101 4.05 20.66 6.40
C ARG A 101 2.78 19.95 5.93
N LEU A 102 1.72 19.90 6.75
CA LEU A 102 0.45 19.29 6.37
C LEU A 102 -0.07 19.89 5.05
N ARG A 103 -0.06 21.22 4.90
CA ARG A 103 -0.53 21.87 3.65
C ARG A 103 0.28 21.45 2.43
N GLN A 104 1.57 21.22 2.59
CA GLN A 104 2.47 20.83 1.51
C GLN A 104 2.27 19.36 1.11
N LEU A 105 1.84 18.51 2.05
CA LEU A 105 1.68 17.07 1.85
C LEU A 105 0.26 16.68 1.44
N LEU A 106 -0.76 17.51 1.71
CA LEU A 106 -2.16 17.27 1.29
C LEU A 106 -2.30 16.91 -0.20
N PRO A 107 -1.61 17.57 -1.17
CA PRO A 107 -1.68 17.18 -2.58
C PRO A 107 -1.27 15.73 -2.84
N GLN A 108 -0.37 15.15 -2.03
CA GLN A 108 0.05 13.75 -2.18
C GLN A 108 -1.06 12.76 -1.77
N LEU A 109 -2.02 13.21 -0.96
CA LEU A 109 -3.16 12.41 -0.46
C LEU A 109 -4.41 12.54 -1.35
N GLN A 110 -4.43 13.51 -2.25
CA GLN A 110 -5.58 13.79 -3.11
C GLN A 110 -5.95 12.57 -3.97
N GLY A 111 -7.24 12.24 -4.01
CA GLY A 111 -7.76 11.10 -4.79
C GLY A 111 -7.48 9.71 -4.20
N ARG A 112 -6.74 9.61 -3.08
CA ARG A 112 -6.41 8.32 -2.45
C ARG A 112 -7.46 7.81 -1.46
N ASN A 113 -8.45 8.63 -1.11
CA ASN A 113 -9.47 8.33 -0.08
C ASN A 113 -8.85 7.98 1.29
N VAL A 114 -7.84 8.75 1.69
CA VAL A 114 -7.15 8.63 2.98
C VAL A 114 -7.93 9.39 4.05
N LEU A 115 -8.20 8.77 5.20
CA LEU A 115 -8.73 9.46 6.37
C LEU A 115 -7.61 10.26 7.07
N LEU A 116 -7.90 11.50 7.42
CA LEU A 116 -7.08 12.29 8.35
C LEU A 116 -7.75 12.26 9.72
N GLY A 117 -7.01 11.86 10.76
CA GLY A 117 -7.53 11.69 12.12
C GLY A 117 -6.60 12.21 13.20
#